data_AF-W5SFY4-F1
#
_entry.id   AF-W5SFY4-F1
#
_cell.length_a   1.000
_cell.length_b   1.000
_cell.length_c   1.000
_cell.angle_alpha   90.00
_cell.angle_beta   90.00
_cell.angle_gamma   90.00
#
_symmetry.space_group_name_H-M   'P 1'
#
loop_
_entity.id
_entity.type
_entity.pdbx_description
1 polymer ?
#
loop_
_entity_poly.entity_id
_entity_poly.type
_entity_poly.pdbx_seq_one_letter_code
_entity_poly.pdbx_strand_id
1 'polypeptide(L)'
;MGSDERIVQAARISYRGESIKREDYELIDYLIRNEHTSPFEQVVFTFYVKAPIFIARQWMRHRTARINEVSGSYSLMREEFYVPLVEDIKIQNVDSNQSVNEKMESPQFTKDILIDLEKSQKYCYKLYQDMIDFNVLKEISRIALL
;
A
#
# COMPACT_ATOMS: atom_id res chain seq x y z
N MET A 1 -16.79 9.81 2.25
CA MET A 1 -18.10 10.39 2.59
C MET A 1 -17.85 11.61 3.45
N GLY A 2 -18.21 12.78 2.93
CA GLY A 2 -17.80 14.07 3.49
C GLY A 2 -16.90 14.83 2.52
N SER A 3 -17.07 16.14 2.50
CA SER A 3 -16.25 17.15 1.82
C SER A 3 -15.68 18.12 2.87
N ASP A 4 -14.98 19.15 2.43
CA ASP A 4 -14.48 20.24 3.28
C ASP A 4 -15.56 20.86 4.18
N GLU A 5 -16.80 20.95 3.67
CA GLU A 5 -17.97 21.41 4.44
C GLU A 5 -18.21 20.59 5.71
N ARG A 6 -17.94 19.27 5.67
CA ARG A 6 -18.11 18.38 6.82
C ARG A 6 -17.12 18.71 7.92
N ILE A 7 -15.88 19.05 7.55
CA ILE A 7 -14.82 19.45 8.48
C ILE A 7 -15.23 20.75 9.18
N VAL A 8 -15.69 21.73 8.40
CA VAL A 8 -16.18 23.02 8.89
C VAL A 8 -17.37 22.86 9.84
N GLN A 9 -18.38 22.08 9.46
CA GLN A 9 -19.54 21.81 10.31
C GLN A 9 -19.14 21.16 11.63
N ALA A 10 -18.24 20.16 11.59
CA ALA A 10 -17.75 19.48 12.78
C ALA A 10 -16.99 20.42 13.71
N ALA A 11 -16.14 21.29 13.17
CA ALA A 11 -15.44 22.30 13.94
C ALA A 11 -16.41 23.32 14.57
N ARG A 12 -17.42 23.79 13.80
CA ARG A 12 -18.42 24.77 14.25
C ARG A 12 -19.31 24.27 15.38
N ILE A 13 -19.57 22.97 15.50
CA ILE A 13 -20.36 22.38 16.61
C ILE A 13 -19.70 22.62 17.98
N SER A 14 -18.37 22.65 18.03
CA SER A 14 -17.61 22.88 19.27
C SER A 14 -17.69 24.34 19.75
N TYR A 15 -18.02 25.28 18.88
CA TYR A 15 -18.19 26.69 19.21
C TYR A 15 -19.60 26.93 19.78
N ARG A 16 -19.82 26.56 21.04
CA ARG A 16 -21.01 26.94 21.80
C ARG A 16 -20.93 28.42 22.21
N GLY A 17 -21.33 29.32 21.31
CA GLY A 17 -21.46 30.76 21.58
C GLY A 17 -20.42 31.60 20.84
N GLU A 18 -20.92 32.64 20.17
CA GLU A 18 -20.26 33.55 19.23
C GLU A 18 -19.71 32.91 17.94
N SER A 19 -20.48 33.12 16.87
CA SER A 19 -20.15 32.72 15.50
C SER A 19 -18.81 33.31 15.06
N ILE A 20 -17.76 32.49 15.05
CA ILE A 20 -16.54 32.85 14.33
C ILE A 20 -16.89 32.91 12.84
N LYS A 21 -17.00 34.14 12.32
CA LYS A 21 -17.24 34.47 10.91
C LYS A 21 -15.95 34.31 10.08
N ARG A 22 -15.29 33.15 10.19
CA ARG A 22 -14.23 32.81 9.23
C ARG A 22 -14.87 32.10 8.05
N GLU A 23 -14.39 32.45 6.87
CA GLU A 23 -14.71 31.71 5.66
C GLU A 23 -14.20 30.27 5.81
N ASP A 24 -14.88 29.34 5.16
CA ASP A 24 -14.68 27.90 5.35
C ASP A 24 -13.23 27.46 5.12
N TYR A 25 -12.57 28.01 4.09
CA TYR A 25 -11.15 27.76 3.81
C TYR A 25 -10.21 28.27 4.91
N GLU A 26 -10.44 29.49 5.41
CA GLU A 26 -9.63 30.07 6.48
C GLU A 26 -9.76 29.28 7.79
N LEU A 27 -10.95 28.72 8.03
CA LEU A 27 -11.18 27.84 9.17
C LEU A 27 -10.38 26.54 9.01
N ILE A 28 -10.40 25.90 7.84
CA ILE A 28 -9.65 24.67 7.59
C ILE A 28 -8.14 24.91 7.73
N ASP A 29 -7.61 25.98 7.10
CA ASP A 29 -6.19 26.35 7.23
C ASP A 29 -5.81 26.61 8.69
N TYR A 30 -6.66 27.32 9.45
CA TYR A 30 -6.44 27.51 10.88
C TYR A 30 -6.42 26.19 11.66
N LEU A 31 -7.34 25.26 11.40
CA LEU A 31 -7.40 23.98 12.09
C LEU A 31 -6.13 23.15 11.83
N ILE A 32 -5.63 23.14 10.59
CA ILE A 32 -4.38 22.45 10.23
C ILE A 32 -3.19 23.08 10.96
N ARG A 33 -3.05 24.41 10.92
CA ARG A 33 -1.93 25.14 11.55
C ARG A 33 -1.86 24.96 13.06
N ASN A 34 -3.00 24.71 13.71
CA ASN A 34 -3.10 24.50 15.15
C ASN A 34 -3.25 23.02 15.53
N GLU A 35 -3.00 22.10 14.58
CA GLU A 35 -3.06 20.65 14.80
C GLU A 35 -4.41 20.16 15.38
N HIS A 36 -5.50 20.89 15.11
CA HIS A 36 -6.85 20.52 15.49
C HIS A 36 -7.40 19.48 14.51
N THR A 37 -6.99 18.23 14.69
CA THR A 37 -7.24 17.14 13.74
C THR A 37 -8.59 16.44 13.90
N SER A 38 -9.25 16.53 15.06
CA SER A 38 -10.52 15.81 15.31
C SER A 38 -11.65 16.13 14.32
N PRO A 39 -11.83 17.37 13.81
CA PRO A 39 -12.81 17.65 12.76
C PRO A 39 -12.52 16.90 11.44
N PHE A 40 -11.26 16.59 11.13
CA PHE A 40 -10.87 15.88 9.90
C PHE A 40 -11.23 14.39 9.95
N GLU A 41 -11.35 13.80 11.14
CA GLU A 41 -11.80 12.41 11.30
C GLU A 41 -13.25 12.19 10.85
N GLN A 42 -14.01 13.26 10.64
CA GLN A 42 -15.38 13.21 10.13
C GLN A 42 -15.45 12.99 8.61
N VAL A 43 -14.32 13.06 7.91
CA VAL A 43 -14.22 12.72 6.48
C VAL A 43 -13.60 11.34 6.35
N VAL A 44 -14.35 10.40 5.78
CA VAL A 44 -13.93 9.01 5.65
C VAL A 44 -13.71 8.66 4.18
N PHE A 45 -12.57 8.07 3.84
CA PHE A 45 -12.32 7.51 2.50
C PHE A 45 -12.46 6.00 2.51
N THR A 46 -12.87 5.44 1.38
CA THR A 46 -12.93 4.00 1.17
C THR A 46 -12.34 3.69 -0.19
N PHE A 47 -11.33 2.83 -0.21
CA PHE A 47 -10.58 2.49 -1.41
C PHE A 47 -10.72 1.01 -1.71
N TYR A 48 -10.81 0.69 -2.99
CA TYR A 48 -10.50 -0.65 -3.49
C TYR A 48 -9.07 -0.65 -3.98
N VAL A 49 -8.23 -1.49 -3.36
CA VAL A 49 -6.79 -1.52 -3.60
C VAL A 49 -6.40 -2.90 -4.12
N LYS A 50 -5.68 -2.93 -5.24
CA LYS A 50 -4.94 -4.09 -5.72
C LYS A 50 -3.46 -3.78 -5.58
N ALA A 51 -2.76 -4.53 -4.73
CA ALA A 51 -1.34 -4.30 -4.46
C ALA A 51 -0.61 -5.63 -4.18
N PRO A 52 0.72 -5.68 -4.38
CA PRO A 52 1.52 -6.84 -4.01
C PRO A 52 1.55 -7.04 -2.48
N ILE A 53 1.69 -8.29 -2.03
CA ILE A 53 1.66 -8.65 -0.59
C ILE A 53 2.70 -7.85 0.20
N PHE A 54 3.93 -7.66 -0.33
CA PHE A 54 4.97 -6.93 0.38
C PHE A 54 4.63 -5.44 0.60
N ILE A 55 3.87 -4.81 -0.32
CA ILE A 55 3.34 -3.45 -0.15
C ILE A 55 2.16 -3.45 0.84
N ALA A 56 1.24 -4.41 0.71
CA ALA A 56 0.10 -4.54 1.61
C ALA A 56 0.57 -4.69 3.08
N ARG A 57 1.64 -5.45 3.34
CA ARG A 57 2.24 -5.60 4.67
C ARG A 57 2.75 -4.29 5.28
N GLN A 58 3.25 -3.37 4.45
CA GLN A 58 3.62 -2.02 4.91
C GLN A 58 2.37 -1.20 5.21
N TRP A 59 1.38 -1.24 4.32
CA TRP A 59 0.13 -0.49 4.47
C TRP A 59 -0.66 -0.91 5.72
N MET A 60 -0.72 -2.19 6.04
CA MET A 60 -1.41 -2.73 7.22
C MET A 60 -0.82 -2.26 8.56
N ARG A 61 0.34 -1.60 8.57
CA ARG A 61 0.93 -1.00 9.79
C ARG A 61 0.15 0.24 10.25
N HIS A 62 -0.67 0.85 9.39
CA HIS A 62 -1.53 1.99 9.74
C HIS A 62 -2.77 1.52 10.52
N ARG A 63 -2.62 1.40 11.85
CA ARG A 63 -3.61 0.82 12.78
C ARG A 63 -4.93 1.59 12.92
N THR A 64 -4.99 2.83 12.46
CA THR A 64 -6.21 3.66 12.53
C THR A 64 -7.18 3.39 11.38
N ALA A 65 -6.77 2.63 10.35
CA ALA A 65 -7.60 2.27 9.22
C ALA A 65 -8.44 1.01 9.48
N ARG A 66 -9.54 0.87 8.74
CA ARG A 66 -10.34 -0.36 8.66
C ARG A 66 -10.00 -1.08 7.36
N ILE A 67 -9.49 -2.30 7.44
CA ILE A 67 -8.96 -3.04 6.29
C ILE A 67 -9.63 -4.42 6.23
N ASN A 68 -10.04 -4.81 5.03
CA ASN A 68 -10.43 -6.18 4.68
C ASN A 68 -9.62 -6.63 3.46
N GLU A 69 -9.15 -7.87 3.46
CA GLU A 69 -8.31 -8.43 2.40
C GLU A 69 -8.90 -9.74 1.86
N VAL A 70 -8.61 -10.04 0.59
CA VAL A 70 -8.89 -11.37 0.01
C VAL A 70 -8.05 -12.42 0.72
N SER A 71 -8.70 -13.44 1.26
CA SER A 71 -8.01 -14.53 1.95
C SER A 71 -7.73 -15.71 1.00
N GLY A 72 -6.45 -16.03 0.85
CA GLY A 72 -5.98 -17.23 0.13
C GLY A 72 -6.35 -18.56 0.79
N SER A 73 -6.92 -18.55 2.00
CA SER A 73 -7.46 -19.78 2.62
C SER A 73 -8.85 -20.12 2.09
N TYR A 74 -9.63 -19.13 1.65
CA TYR A 74 -10.98 -19.33 1.12
C TYR A 74 -11.01 -19.32 -0.42
N SER A 75 -10.22 -18.44 -1.04
CA SER A 75 -10.20 -18.22 -2.49
C SER A 75 -8.95 -18.83 -3.14
N LEU A 76 -9.07 -19.25 -4.39
CA LEU A 76 -7.90 -19.59 -5.20
C LEU A 76 -7.13 -18.31 -5.55
N MET A 77 -5.81 -18.38 -5.45
CA MET A 77 -4.93 -17.27 -5.82
C MET A 77 -4.84 -17.18 -7.35
N ARG A 78 -4.78 -15.97 -7.88
CA ARG A 78 -4.60 -15.73 -9.33
C ARG A 78 -3.11 -15.68 -9.65
N GLU A 79 -2.75 -16.03 -10.88
CA GLU A 79 -1.39 -15.87 -11.41
C GLU A 79 -1.10 -14.39 -11.72
N GLU A 80 -1.04 -13.56 -10.68
CA GLU A 80 -0.82 -12.13 -10.80
C GLU A 80 0.32 -11.70 -9.86
N PHE A 81 1.50 -11.51 -10.44
CA PHE A 81 2.70 -11.11 -9.71
C PHE A 81 3.16 -9.72 -10.10
N TYR A 82 3.83 -9.06 -9.16
CA TYR A 82 4.49 -7.79 -9.42
C TYR A 82 5.81 -8.02 -10.15
N VAL A 83 6.00 -7.31 -11.26
CA VAL A 83 7.27 -7.20 -11.97
C VAL A 83 7.62 -5.71 -12.03
N PRO A 84 8.74 -5.28 -11.43
CA PRO A 84 9.14 -3.87 -11.44
C PRO A 84 9.54 -3.42 -12.85
N LEU A 85 9.53 -2.11 -13.08
CA LEU A 85 10.14 -1.55 -14.28
C LEU A 85 11.67 -1.60 -14.14
N VAL A 86 12.37 -1.65 -15.28
CA VAL A 86 13.84 -1.66 -15.32
C VAL A 86 14.42 -0.47 -14.53
N GLU A 87 13.81 0.70 -14.67
CA GLU A 87 14.21 1.95 -13.99
C GLU A 87 14.02 1.95 -12.46
N ASP A 88 13.22 1.03 -11.92
CA ASP A 88 12.97 0.94 -10.48
C ASP A 88 14.00 0.08 -9.74
N ILE A 89 14.81 -0.69 -10.47
CA ILE A 89 15.79 -1.62 -9.88
C ILE A 89 17.05 -0.85 -9.51
N LYS A 90 17.15 -0.41 -8.26
CA LYS A 90 18.33 0.31 -7.74
C LYS A 90 19.26 -0.62 -6.98
N ILE A 91 20.53 -0.65 -7.35
CA ILE A 91 21.57 -1.45 -6.67
C ILE A 91 22.31 -0.57 -5.65
N GLN A 92 22.32 -0.98 -4.38
CA GLN A 92 23.09 -0.31 -3.34
C GLN A 92 24.46 -0.97 -3.16
N ASN A 93 25.53 -0.18 -3.07
CA ASN A 93 26.86 -0.66 -2.69
C ASN A 93 26.92 -0.80 -1.16
N VAL A 94 27.19 -2.02 -0.67
CA VAL A 94 27.29 -2.31 0.77
C VAL A 94 28.60 -1.81 1.40
N ASP A 95 29.59 -1.43 0.58
CA ASP A 95 30.98 -1.18 1.03
C ASP A 95 31.34 0.28 1.37
N SER A 96 30.39 1.22 1.46
CA SER A 96 30.75 2.59 1.84
C SER A 96 29.64 3.36 2.54
N ASN A 97 29.95 3.87 3.75
CA ASN A 97 29.28 4.96 4.45
C ASN A 97 29.33 6.31 3.69
N GLN A 98 29.29 6.28 2.36
CA GLN A 98 29.28 7.46 1.52
C GLN A 98 28.13 7.34 0.53
N SER A 99 27.41 8.46 0.42
CA SER A 99 26.32 8.76 -0.50
C SER A 99 26.38 7.95 -1.79
N VAL A 100 25.24 7.36 -2.12
CA VAL A 100 24.85 6.69 -3.37
C VAL A 100 25.67 7.19 -4.56
N ASN A 101 26.86 6.62 -4.76
CA ASN A 101 27.62 6.82 -5.98
C ASN A 101 27.10 5.77 -6.96
N GLU A 102 26.27 6.26 -7.88
CA GLU A 102 25.73 5.58 -9.05
C GLU A 102 26.85 4.82 -9.77
N LYS A 103 26.92 3.51 -9.58
CA LYS A 103 27.45 2.66 -10.65
C LYS A 103 26.37 2.59 -11.70
N MET A 104 26.66 3.09 -12.90
CA MET A 104 25.88 2.78 -14.09
C MET A 104 25.71 1.27 -14.16
N GLU A 105 24.48 0.84 -13.94
CA GLU A 105 24.04 -0.53 -14.09
C GLU A 105 24.47 -1.03 -15.46
N SER A 106 24.94 -2.27 -15.55
CA SER A 106 24.93 -2.93 -16.85
C SER A 106 23.45 -3.20 -17.18
N PRO A 107 22.88 -2.62 -18.24
CA PRO A 107 21.48 -2.86 -18.60
C PRO A 107 21.17 -4.34 -18.82
N GLN A 108 22.19 -5.16 -19.03
CA GLN A 108 22.06 -6.61 -19.15
C GLN A 108 21.73 -7.27 -17.81
N PHE A 109 22.41 -6.90 -16.73
CA PHE A 109 22.21 -7.52 -15.42
C PHE A 109 20.79 -7.26 -14.88
N THR A 110 20.30 -6.03 -15.02
CA THR A 110 18.92 -5.66 -14.62
C THR A 110 17.88 -6.46 -15.41
N LYS A 111 18.12 -6.70 -16.71
CA LYS A 111 17.26 -7.56 -17.53
C LYS A 111 17.30 -9.02 -17.09
N ASP A 112 18.48 -9.54 -16.77
CA ASP A 112 18.63 -10.93 -16.32
C ASP A 112 17.86 -11.16 -15.00
N ILE A 113 17.91 -10.20 -14.06
CA ILE A 113 17.09 -10.22 -12.83
C ILE A 113 15.60 -10.31 -13.13
N LEU A 114 15.09 -9.49 -14.06
CA LEU A 114 13.66 -9.50 -14.42
C LEU A 114 13.24 -10.85 -15.01
N ILE A 115 14.07 -11.40 -15.90
CA ILE A 115 13.84 -12.72 -16.50
C ILE A 115 13.78 -13.80 -15.42
N ASP A 116 14.73 -13.78 -14.48
CA ASP A 116 14.79 -14.79 -13.42
C ASP A 116 13.64 -14.63 -12.40
N LEU A 117 13.21 -13.39 -12.13
CA LEU A 117 12.04 -13.10 -11.31
C LEU A 117 10.77 -13.70 -11.93
N GLU A 118 10.52 -13.45 -13.21
CA GLU A 118 9.35 -14.01 -13.92
C GLU A 118 9.38 -15.54 -13.96
N LYS A 119 10.55 -16.15 -14.21
CA LYS A 119 10.70 -17.60 -14.19
C LYS A 119 10.39 -18.19 -12.81
N SER A 120 10.90 -17.57 -11.76
CA SER A 120 10.65 -17.98 -10.37
C SER A 120 9.17 -17.90 -10.03
N GLN A 121 8.51 -16.79 -10.38
CA GLN A 121 7.08 -16.60 -10.17
C GLN A 121 6.24 -17.68 -10.87
N LYS A 122 6.53 -17.98 -12.14
CA LYS A 122 5.87 -19.06 -12.90
C LYS A 122 6.07 -20.42 -12.27
N TYR A 123 7.30 -20.72 -11.81
CA TYR A 123 7.60 -21.98 -11.15
C TYR A 123 6.82 -22.14 -9.84
N CYS A 124 6.82 -21.11 -8.99
CA CYS A 124 6.08 -21.10 -7.74
C CYS A 124 4.57 -21.24 -7.95
N TYR A 125 4.01 -20.56 -8.96
CA TYR A 125 2.60 -20.69 -9.29
C TYR A 125 2.24 -22.09 -9.81
N LYS A 126 3.11 -22.69 -10.62
CA LYS A 126 2.93 -24.08 -11.05
C LYS A 126 2.93 -25.05 -9.87
N LEU A 127 3.88 -24.90 -8.94
CA LEU A 127 3.90 -25.71 -7.71
C LEU A 127 2.61 -25.54 -6.90
N TYR A 128 2.14 -24.30 -6.74
CA TYR A 128 0.84 -24.03 -6.11
C TYR A 128 -0.30 -24.76 -6.80
N GLN A 129 -0.38 -24.69 -8.14
CA GLN A 129 -1.43 -25.34 -8.91
C GLN A 129 -1.38 -26.87 -8.76
N ASP A 130 -0.19 -27.46 -8.87
CA ASP A 130 0.00 -28.89 -8.67
C ASP A 130 -0.51 -29.31 -7.28
N MET A 131 -0.17 -28.56 -6.22
CA MET A 131 -0.67 -28.82 -4.86
C MET A 131 -2.20 -28.75 -4.77
N ILE A 132 -2.84 -27.78 -5.43
CA ILE A 132 -4.30 -27.68 -5.49
C ILE A 132 -4.91 -28.87 -6.24
N ASP A 133 -4.31 -29.29 -7.34
CA ASP A 133 -4.77 -30.42 -8.16
C ASP A 133 -4.66 -31.76 -7.38
N PHE A 134 -3.68 -31.88 -6.49
CA PHE A 134 -3.54 -32.99 -5.55
C PHE A 134 -4.40 -32.86 -4.27
N ASN A 135 -5.33 -31.89 -4.22
CA ASN A 135 -6.23 -31.63 -3.08
C ASN A 135 -5.51 -31.26 -1.77
N VAL A 136 -4.32 -30.65 -1.85
CA VAL A 136 -3.68 -30.05 -0.67
C VAL A 136 -4.50 -28.83 -0.23
N LEU A 137 -4.66 -28.66 1.09
CA LEU A 137 -5.40 -27.54 1.66
C LEU A 137 -4.84 -26.20 1.17
N LYS A 138 -5.72 -25.29 0.75
CA LYS A 138 -5.35 -23.95 0.20
C LYS A 138 -4.41 -23.17 1.11
N GLU A 139 -4.61 -23.27 2.43
CA GLU A 139 -3.78 -22.57 3.41
C GLU A 139 -2.32 -23.04 3.42
N ILE A 140 -2.08 -24.30 3.04
CA ILE A 140 -0.76 -24.91 2.88
C ILE A 140 -0.23 -24.63 1.48
N SER A 141 -1.05 -24.82 0.44
CA SER A 141 -0.62 -24.60 -0.95
C SER A 141 -0.13 -23.18 -1.19
N ARG A 142 -0.79 -22.17 -0.61
CA ARG A 142 -0.39 -20.76 -0.77
C ARG A 142 0.99 -20.42 -0.20
N ILE A 143 1.59 -21.27 0.63
CA ILE A 143 2.94 -21.05 1.16
C ILE A 143 3.97 -21.02 0.03
N ALA A 144 3.72 -21.75 -1.06
CA ALA A 144 4.54 -21.71 -2.27
C ALA A 144 4.58 -20.32 -2.95
N LEU A 145 3.67 -19.41 -2.59
CA LEU A 145 3.54 -18.07 -3.18
C LEU A 145 4.03 -16.94 -2.24
N LEU A 146 4.57 -17.27 -1.06
CA LEU A 146 5.03 -16.31 -0.05
C LEU A 146 6.46 -15.81 -0.25
#